data_AF-A0A529LLX9-F1
#
_entry.id   AF-A0A529LLX9-F1
#
_cell.length_a   1.000
_cell.length_b   1.000
_cell.length_c   1.000
_cell.angle_alpha   90.00
_cell.angle_beta   90.00
_cell.angle_gamma   90.00
#
_symmetry.space_group_name_H-M   'P 1'
#
loop_
_entity.id
_entity.type
_entity.pdbx_description
1 polymer ?
#
loop_
_entity_poly.entity_id
_entity_poly.type
_entity_poly.pdbx_seq_one_letter_code
_entity_poly.pdbx_strand_id
1 'polypeptide(L)'
;LERNWAPYKVLTEALVEGMRIVGEDFRDGILFVPEVLLSANAMKAGMFILRPLLIATGAPKQGKMVIGTVKGDIHDIGKNLVGMMMEGAGFDVIDLGINNAVEKYMAAIEEHKPDIVGMSALLTTTMPYMKVVIDTMKEKGIRDDYVVLVGG
;
A
#
# COMPACT_ATOMS: atom_id res chain seq x y z
N LEU A 1 -21.02 -4.48 -18.17
CA LEU A 1 -20.59 -5.79 -17.64
C LEU A 1 -21.71 -6.78 -17.89
N GLU A 2 -21.54 -7.71 -18.84
CA GLU A 2 -22.61 -8.64 -19.28
C GLU A 2 -23.18 -9.53 -18.15
N ARG A 3 -22.42 -9.71 -17.07
CA ARG A 3 -22.84 -10.44 -15.86
C ARG A 3 -23.76 -9.65 -14.92
N ASN A 4 -24.03 -8.38 -15.20
CA ASN A 4 -24.87 -7.48 -14.40
C ASN A 4 -24.43 -7.35 -12.92
N TRP A 5 -23.14 -7.50 -12.65
CA TRP A 5 -22.58 -7.34 -11.29
C TRP A 5 -22.42 -5.86 -10.95
N ALA A 6 -22.74 -5.52 -9.70
CA ALA A 6 -22.42 -4.22 -9.15
C ALA A 6 -20.89 -3.98 -9.21
N PRO A 7 -20.41 -2.76 -9.54
CA PRO A 7 -18.98 -2.48 -9.61
C PRO A 7 -18.23 -2.86 -8.34
N TYR A 8 -18.82 -2.61 -7.18
CA TYR A 8 -18.23 -2.98 -5.88
C TYR A 8 -18.07 -4.50 -5.71
N LYS A 9 -19.01 -5.29 -6.24
CA LYS A 9 -18.92 -6.76 -6.24
C LYS A 9 -17.78 -7.25 -7.12
N VAL A 10 -17.59 -6.63 -8.30
CA VAL A 10 -16.46 -6.95 -9.19
C VAL A 10 -15.12 -6.65 -8.51
N LEU A 11 -15.03 -5.52 -7.79
CA LEU A 11 -13.83 -5.18 -7.04
C LEU A 11 -13.53 -6.25 -5.99
N THR A 12 -14.49 -6.50 -5.10
CA THR A 12 -14.26 -7.28 -3.87
C THR A 12 -14.21 -8.78 -4.12
N GLU A 13 -15.12 -9.34 -4.89
CA GLU A 13 -15.23 -10.79 -5.09
C GLU A 13 -14.42 -11.32 -6.28
N ALA A 14 -13.90 -10.45 -7.16
CA ALA A 14 -13.13 -10.88 -8.31
C ALA A 14 -11.68 -10.36 -8.25
N LEU A 15 -11.51 -9.04 -8.27
CA LEU A 15 -10.18 -8.46 -8.40
C LEU A 15 -9.34 -8.58 -7.12
N VAL A 16 -9.91 -8.16 -5.98
CA VAL A 16 -9.25 -8.27 -4.67
C VAL A 16 -9.02 -9.73 -4.30
N GLU A 17 -9.99 -10.60 -4.56
CA GLU A 17 -9.85 -12.03 -4.30
C GLU A 17 -8.76 -12.68 -5.17
N GLY A 18 -8.64 -12.27 -6.44
CA GLY A 18 -7.51 -12.68 -7.29
C GLY A 18 -6.16 -12.26 -6.72
N MET A 19 -6.05 -11.03 -6.23
CA MET A 19 -4.82 -10.55 -5.58
C MET A 19 -4.53 -11.24 -4.25
N ARG A 20 -5.55 -11.68 -3.51
CA ARG A 20 -5.38 -12.51 -2.31
C ARG A 20 -4.67 -13.83 -2.65
N ILE A 21 -5.15 -14.52 -3.69
CA ILE A 21 -4.54 -15.77 -4.17
C ILE A 21 -3.10 -15.54 -4.63
N VAL A 22 -2.85 -14.47 -5.39
CA VAL A 22 -1.48 -14.11 -5.82
C VAL A 22 -0.55 -13.91 -4.62
N GLY A 23 -1.03 -13.27 -3.56
CA GLY A 23 -0.26 -13.10 -2.32
C GLY A 23 0.02 -14.43 -1.60
N GLU A 24 -0.94 -15.35 -1.58
CA GLU A 24 -0.77 -16.69 -1.01
C GLU A 24 0.24 -17.52 -1.82
N ASP A 25 0.08 -17.55 -3.14
CA ASP A 25 0.98 -18.28 -4.03
C ASP A 25 2.40 -17.71 -4.02
N PHE A 26 2.57 -16.38 -3.88
CA PHE A 26 3.89 -15.76 -3.72
C PHE A 26 4.55 -16.17 -2.40
N ARG A 27 3.79 -16.17 -1.30
CA ARG A 27 4.27 -16.62 0.02
C ARG A 27 4.67 -18.10 -0.01
N ASP A 28 3.90 -18.92 -0.70
CA ASP A 28 4.08 -20.38 -0.77
C ASP A 28 5.13 -20.79 -1.83
N GLY A 29 5.75 -19.81 -2.51
CA GLY A 29 6.83 -20.02 -3.49
C GLY A 29 6.35 -20.57 -4.85
N ILE A 30 5.05 -20.48 -5.11
CA ILE A 30 4.41 -20.92 -6.37
C ILE A 30 4.55 -19.83 -7.44
N LEU A 31 4.33 -18.56 -7.05
CA LEU A 31 4.57 -17.40 -7.90
C LEU A 31 5.85 -16.67 -7.48
N PHE A 32 6.48 -16.01 -8.45
CA PHE A 32 7.64 -15.15 -8.20
C PHE A 32 7.30 -13.70 -8.50
N VAL A 33 8.28 -12.82 -8.30
CA VAL A 33 8.12 -11.37 -8.48
C VAL A 33 7.53 -11.02 -9.86
N PRO A 34 7.96 -11.60 -11.00
CA PRO A 34 7.39 -11.26 -12.31
C PRO A 34 5.88 -11.50 -12.39
N GLU A 35 5.38 -12.59 -11.83
CA GLU A 35 3.95 -12.93 -11.86
C GLU A 35 3.13 -12.04 -10.93
N VAL A 36 3.68 -11.66 -9.77
CA VAL A 36 3.04 -10.69 -8.87
C VAL A 36 2.91 -9.32 -9.56
N LEU A 37 3.97 -8.87 -10.24
CA LEU A 37 3.97 -7.63 -11.00
C LEU A 37 2.95 -7.65 -12.14
N LEU A 38 2.87 -8.76 -12.88
CA LEU A 38 1.90 -8.94 -13.95
C LEU A 38 0.46 -8.86 -13.40
N SER A 39 0.20 -9.52 -12.27
CA SER A 39 -1.10 -9.53 -11.61
C SER A 39 -1.52 -8.16 -11.09
N ALA A 40 -0.59 -7.43 -10.45
CA ALA A 40 -0.83 -6.07 -9.99
C ALA A 40 -1.14 -5.12 -11.17
N ASN A 41 -0.45 -5.27 -12.30
CA ASN A 41 -0.73 -4.48 -13.51
C ASN A 41 -2.12 -4.80 -14.10
N ALA A 42 -2.51 -6.08 -14.13
CA ALA A 42 -3.85 -6.49 -14.58
C ALA A 42 -4.94 -5.90 -13.68
N MET A 43 -4.72 -5.91 -12.37
CA MET A 43 -5.62 -5.28 -11.39
C MET A 43 -5.70 -3.76 -11.60
N LYS A 44 -4.56 -3.07 -11.81
CA LYS A 44 -4.53 -1.64 -12.11
C LYS A 44 -5.34 -1.29 -13.36
N ALA A 45 -5.21 -2.09 -14.42
CA ALA A 45 -6.03 -1.94 -15.62
C ALA A 45 -7.53 -2.15 -15.35
N GLY A 46 -7.88 -3.15 -14.53
CA GLY A 46 -9.26 -3.35 -14.06
C GLY A 46 -9.80 -2.15 -13.28
N MET A 47 -9.01 -1.62 -12.35
CA MET A 47 -9.36 -0.44 -11.55
C MET A 47 -9.49 0.83 -12.38
N PHE A 48 -8.73 0.99 -13.46
CA PHE A 48 -8.90 2.11 -14.38
C PHE A 48 -10.33 2.18 -14.94
N ILE A 49 -10.92 1.02 -15.24
CA ILE A 49 -12.29 0.90 -15.71
C ILE A 49 -13.30 1.03 -14.55
N LEU A 50 -12.97 0.43 -13.40
CA LEU A 50 -13.92 0.28 -12.29
C LEU A 50 -14.05 1.56 -11.44
N ARG A 51 -12.98 2.35 -11.27
CA ARG A 51 -12.96 3.59 -10.47
C ARG A 51 -14.12 4.55 -10.77
N PRO A 52 -14.39 4.97 -12.01
CA PRO A 52 -15.51 5.90 -12.28
C PRO A 52 -16.87 5.29 -11.90
N LEU A 53 -17.05 3.98 -12.06
CA LEU A 53 -18.29 3.28 -11.71
C LEU A 53 -18.46 3.16 -10.20
N LEU A 54 -17.39 2.90 -9.46
CA LEU A 54 -17.37 2.87 -8.00
C LEU A 54 -17.73 4.25 -7.42
N ILE A 55 -17.17 5.33 -7.97
CA ILE A 55 -17.50 6.71 -7.57
C ILE A 55 -18.98 7.00 -7.83
N ALA A 56 -19.49 6.68 -9.02
CA ALA A 56 -20.88 6.95 -9.39
C ALA A 56 -21.89 6.19 -8.51
N THR A 57 -21.50 5.03 -7.98
CA THR A 57 -22.34 4.20 -7.10
C THR A 57 -22.16 4.49 -5.61
N GLY A 58 -21.27 5.42 -5.24
CA GLY A 58 -20.97 5.73 -3.84
C GLY A 58 -20.32 4.56 -3.09
N ALA A 59 -19.63 3.66 -3.81
CA ALA A 59 -19.00 2.50 -3.20
C ALA A 59 -17.92 2.93 -2.19
N PRO A 60 -17.80 2.23 -1.05
CA PRO A 60 -16.79 2.56 -0.05
C PRO A 60 -15.39 2.31 -0.61
N LYS A 61 -14.46 3.21 -0.27
CA LYS A 61 -13.03 3.03 -0.55
C LYS A 61 -12.46 1.99 0.41
N GLN A 62 -11.50 1.19 -0.03
CA GLN A 62 -10.81 0.22 0.84
C GLN A 62 -9.97 0.91 1.93
N GLY A 63 -9.34 2.03 1.58
CA GLY A 63 -8.50 2.80 2.49
C GLY A 63 -7.35 3.45 1.74
N LYS A 64 -6.49 4.13 2.48
CA LYS A 64 -5.34 4.85 1.98
C LYS A 64 -4.07 4.46 2.73
N MET A 65 -2.99 4.29 2.00
CA MET A 65 -1.68 3.98 2.55
C MET A 65 -0.67 5.08 2.19
N VAL A 66 0.15 5.50 3.14
CA VAL A 66 1.41 6.19 2.88
C VAL A 66 2.54 5.19 3.08
N ILE A 67 3.47 5.06 2.14
CA ILE A 67 4.62 4.16 2.24
C ILE A 67 5.91 4.87 1.80
N GLY A 68 7.03 4.59 2.45
CA GLY A 68 8.34 5.13 2.06
C GLY A 68 9.49 4.28 2.58
N THR A 69 10.69 4.48 2.04
CA THR A 69 11.91 4.03 2.75
C THR A 69 12.32 5.11 3.76
N VAL A 70 12.91 4.68 4.88
CA VAL A 70 13.38 5.62 5.90
C VAL A 70 14.66 6.34 5.48
N LYS A 71 15.00 7.41 6.19
CA LYS A 71 16.22 8.19 5.96
C LYS A 71 17.46 7.29 5.98
N GLY A 72 18.35 7.53 5.02
CA GLY A 72 19.57 6.77 4.83
C GLY A 72 19.40 5.49 4.03
N ASP A 73 18.17 5.06 3.73
CA ASP A 73 17.90 3.85 2.95
C ASP A 73 17.40 4.19 1.54
N ILE A 74 18.01 3.55 0.54
CA ILE A 74 17.69 3.74 -0.89
C ILE A 74 17.06 2.50 -1.53
N HIS A 75 16.90 1.39 -0.80
CA HIS A 75 16.39 0.15 -1.35
C HIS A 75 14.87 0.18 -1.43
N ASP A 76 14.33 0.05 -2.63
CA ASP A 76 12.91 0.28 -2.90
C ASP A 76 12.19 -0.92 -3.51
N ILE A 77 12.88 -1.98 -3.94
CA ILE A 77 12.25 -3.13 -4.61
C ILE A 77 11.12 -3.73 -3.75
N GLY A 78 11.42 -4.05 -2.49
CA GLY A 78 10.43 -4.62 -1.55
C GLY A 78 9.28 -3.64 -1.28
N LYS A 79 9.60 -2.37 -1.03
CA LYS A 79 8.61 -1.29 -0.84
C LYS A 79 7.68 -1.15 -2.04
N ASN A 80 8.23 -1.10 -3.25
CA ASN A 80 7.48 -0.95 -4.49
C ASN A 80 6.56 -2.16 -4.69
N LEU A 81 7.06 -3.36 -4.41
CA LEU A 81 6.24 -4.58 -4.46
C LEU A 81 5.05 -4.50 -3.50
N VAL A 82 5.29 -4.13 -2.24
CA VAL A 82 4.20 -3.94 -1.25
C VAL A 82 3.23 -2.85 -1.71
N GLY A 83 3.72 -1.71 -2.20
CA GLY A 83 2.88 -0.65 -2.74
C GLY A 83 1.97 -1.13 -3.87
N MET A 84 2.53 -1.86 -4.84
CA MET A 84 1.76 -2.44 -5.95
C MET A 84 0.76 -3.49 -5.48
N MET A 85 1.10 -4.32 -4.49
CA MET A 85 0.15 -5.28 -3.91
C MET A 85 -1.01 -4.56 -3.20
N MET A 86 -0.74 -3.46 -2.50
CA MET A 86 -1.76 -2.65 -1.83
C MET A 86 -2.67 -1.92 -2.82
N GLU A 87 -2.11 -1.35 -3.89
CA GLU A 87 -2.91 -0.85 -5.03
C GLU A 87 -3.77 -1.98 -5.62
N GLY A 88 -3.17 -3.17 -5.73
CA GLY A 88 -3.83 -4.40 -6.15
C GLY A 88 -5.00 -4.81 -5.25
N ALA A 89 -4.89 -4.59 -3.94
CA ALA A 89 -5.97 -4.82 -2.99
C ALA A 89 -7.03 -3.69 -2.98
N GLY A 90 -6.87 -2.66 -3.83
CA GLY A 90 -7.82 -1.57 -3.99
C GLY A 90 -7.57 -0.34 -3.10
N PHE A 91 -6.41 -0.26 -2.43
CA PHE A 91 -6.03 0.91 -1.64
C PHE A 91 -5.56 2.06 -2.54
N ASP A 92 -5.77 3.30 -2.09
CA ASP A 92 -5.08 4.47 -2.65
C ASP A 92 -3.70 4.58 -1.98
N VAL A 93 -2.62 4.37 -2.74
CA VAL A 93 -1.25 4.35 -2.22
C VAL A 93 -0.50 5.64 -2.55
N ILE A 94 0.12 6.23 -1.53
CA ILE A 94 1.01 7.40 -1.64
C ILE A 94 2.42 6.92 -1.32
N ASP A 95 3.27 6.89 -2.34
CA ASP A 95 4.65 6.50 -2.21
C ASP A 95 5.54 7.74 -2.00
N LEU A 96 6.19 7.82 -0.85
CA LEU A 96 7.15 8.88 -0.53
C LEU A 96 8.49 8.69 -1.27
N GLY A 97 8.71 7.52 -1.88
CA GLY A 97 9.94 7.14 -2.54
C GLY A 97 10.98 6.69 -1.53
N ILE A 98 12.23 7.10 -1.77
CA ILE A 98 13.38 6.68 -0.97
C ILE A 98 13.96 7.78 -0.08
N ASN A 99 14.73 7.39 0.94
CA ASN A 99 15.51 8.27 1.81
C ASN A 99 14.65 9.36 2.49
N ASN A 100 13.55 8.98 3.13
CA ASN A 100 12.60 9.94 3.69
C ASN A 100 12.86 10.21 5.18
N ALA A 101 13.08 11.48 5.50
CA ALA A 101 13.15 11.96 6.87
C ALA A 101 11.77 11.99 7.54
N VAL A 102 11.74 12.15 8.88
CA VAL A 102 10.51 12.00 9.67
C VAL A 102 9.50 13.10 9.33
N GLU A 103 9.97 14.28 8.98
CA GLU A 103 9.19 15.44 8.59
C GLU A 103 8.34 15.13 7.36
N LYS A 104 8.87 14.35 6.40
CA LYS A 104 8.14 13.97 5.20
C LYS A 104 7.02 12.98 5.49
N TYR A 105 7.24 12.04 6.42
CA TYR A 105 6.16 11.17 6.91
C TYR A 105 5.08 11.99 7.62
N MET A 106 5.46 12.90 8.51
CA MET A 106 4.49 13.71 9.25
C MET A 106 3.66 14.60 8.32
N ALA A 107 4.30 15.25 7.34
CA ALA A 107 3.61 16.04 6.33
C ALA A 107 2.63 15.20 5.51
N ALA A 108 3.05 14.01 5.06
CA ALA A 108 2.19 13.12 4.29
C ALA A 108 1.00 12.58 5.12
N ILE A 109 1.20 12.31 6.40
CA ILE A 109 0.12 11.90 7.32
C ILE A 109 -0.90 13.03 7.47
N GLU A 110 -0.44 14.26 7.66
CA GLU A 110 -1.30 15.44 7.82
C GLU A 110 -2.08 15.77 6.53
N GLU A 111 -1.39 15.75 5.38
CA GLU A 111 -1.96 16.07 4.07
C GLU A 111 -2.96 15.00 3.62
N HIS A 112 -2.57 13.73 3.70
CA HIS A 112 -3.31 12.66 3.08
C HIS A 112 -4.24 11.92 4.03
N LYS A 113 -4.02 12.01 5.35
CA LYS A 113 -4.79 11.29 6.37
C LYS A 113 -4.95 9.80 6.01
N PRO A 114 -3.84 9.06 5.87
CA PRO A 114 -3.91 7.65 5.52
C PRO A 114 -4.49 6.81 6.65
N ASP A 115 -4.98 5.62 6.34
CA ASP A 115 -5.35 4.61 7.34
C ASP A 115 -4.12 3.81 7.78
N ILE A 116 -3.14 3.67 6.87
CA ILE A 116 -1.92 2.87 7.05
C ILE A 116 -0.68 3.70 6.76
N VAL A 117 0.31 3.64 7.64
CA VAL A 117 1.65 4.20 7.44
C VAL A 117 2.66 3.06 7.34
N GLY A 118 3.30 2.91 6.19
CA GLY A 118 4.31 1.90 5.92
C GLY A 118 5.73 2.48 5.89
N MET A 119 6.66 1.79 6.53
CA MET A 119 8.09 2.12 6.50
C MET A 119 8.89 0.92 6.02
N SER A 120 9.86 1.18 5.14
CA SER A 120 10.80 0.18 4.61
C SER A 120 12.24 0.53 4.97
N ALA A 121 13.04 -0.46 5.39
CA ALA A 121 14.48 -0.34 5.59
C ALA A 121 15.18 -1.70 5.42
N LEU A 122 16.11 -1.80 4.48
CA LEU A 122 16.85 -3.05 4.22
C LEU A 122 18.11 -3.15 5.09
N LEU A 123 18.75 -2.03 5.40
CA LEU A 123 20.01 -2.04 6.14
C LEU A 123 19.77 -2.01 7.66
N THR A 124 20.50 -2.84 8.41
CA THR A 124 20.45 -2.81 9.88
C THR A 124 20.86 -1.46 10.46
N THR A 125 21.64 -0.68 9.73
CA THR A 125 22.04 0.69 10.09
C THR A 125 20.94 1.73 9.89
N THR A 126 19.96 1.48 9.02
CA THR A 126 18.84 2.39 8.73
C THR A 126 17.56 2.00 9.48
N MET A 127 17.39 0.72 9.85
CA MET A 127 16.25 0.22 10.64
C MET A 127 15.96 1.03 11.92
N PRO A 128 16.96 1.47 12.74
CA PRO A 128 16.69 2.29 13.92
C PRO A 128 15.96 3.60 13.61
N TYR A 129 16.02 4.11 12.37
CA TYR A 129 15.31 5.32 11.98
C TYR A 129 13.79 5.14 11.96
N MET A 130 13.28 3.91 11.79
CA MET A 130 11.84 3.64 11.95
C MET A 130 11.36 4.02 13.36
N LYS A 131 12.19 3.78 14.38
CA LYS A 131 11.87 4.18 15.76
C LYS A 131 11.74 5.69 15.89
N VAL A 132 12.58 6.46 15.20
CA VAL A 132 12.49 7.94 15.19
C VAL A 132 11.12 8.39 14.68
N VAL A 133 10.64 7.80 13.58
CA VAL A 133 9.30 8.11 13.05
C VAL A 133 8.21 7.76 14.06
N ILE A 134 8.27 6.56 14.66
CA ILE A 134 7.29 6.11 15.67
C ILE A 134 7.29 7.00 16.90
N ASP A 135 8.46 7.38 17.40
CA ASP A 135 8.58 8.23 18.60
C ASP A 135 8.03 9.62 18.32
N THR A 136 8.30 10.21 17.16
CA THR A 136 7.70 11.48 16.76
C THR A 136 6.16 11.39 16.64
N MET A 137 5.62 10.27 16.14
CA MET A 137 4.16 10.05 16.16
C MET A 137 3.61 9.99 17.59
N LYS A 138 4.34 9.39 18.53
CA LYS A 138 3.94 9.33 19.96
C LYS A 138 4.02 10.70 20.63
N GLU A 139 5.08 11.47 20.37
CA GLU A 139 5.25 12.84 20.88
C GLU A 139 4.12 13.76 20.41
N LYS A 140 3.66 13.58 19.17
CA LYS A 140 2.49 14.28 18.62
C LYS A 140 1.14 13.72 19.10
N GLY A 141 1.13 12.61 19.82
CA GLY A 141 -0.08 11.96 20.33
C GLY A 141 -0.92 11.26 19.26
N ILE A 142 -0.37 11.03 18.06
CA ILE A 142 -1.10 10.49 16.91
C ILE A 142 -0.80 9.01 16.63
N ARG A 143 0.14 8.40 17.36
CA ARG A 143 0.60 7.04 17.04
C ARG A 143 -0.53 6.03 16.98
N ASP A 144 -1.45 6.07 17.94
CA ASP A 144 -2.50 5.06 18.09
C ASP A 144 -3.68 5.28 17.13
N ASP A 145 -3.71 6.41 16.42
CA ASP A 145 -4.73 6.72 15.41
C ASP A 145 -4.47 5.98 14.07
N TYR A 146 -3.27 5.43 13.88
CA TYR A 146 -2.85 4.83 12.61
C TYR A 146 -2.39 3.38 12.76
N VAL A 147 -2.72 2.56 11.76
CA VAL A 147 -2.06 1.26 11.57
C VAL A 147 -0.67 1.51 11.02
N VAL A 148 0.36 0.98 11.67
CA VAL A 148 1.75 1.15 11.23
C VAL A 148 2.34 -0.18 10.83
N LEU A 149 2.84 -0.25 9.60
CA LEU A 149 3.53 -1.40 9.03
C LEU A 149 5.02 -1.11 8.92
N VAL A 150 5.84 -2.03 9.42
CA VAL A 150 7.30 -2.00 9.30
C VAL A 150 7.77 -3.21 8.54
N GLY A 151 8.68 -3.01 7.59
CA GLY A 151 9.29 -4.06 6.78
C GLY A 151 10.60 -3.60 6.19
N GLY A 152 11.22 -4.44 5.35
CA GLY A 152 12.56 -4.20 4.84
C GLY A 152 13.08 -5.35 4.04
#